data_AF-A0A5J9SKZ2-F1
#
_entry.id   AF-A0A5J9SKZ2-F1
#
_cell.length_a   1.000
_cell.length_b   1.000
_cell.length_c   1.000
_cell.angle_alpha   90.00
_cell.angle_beta   90.00
_cell.angle_gamma   90.00
#
_symmetry.space_group_name_H-M   'P 1'
#
loop_
_entity.id
_entity.type
_entity.pdbx_description
1 polymer ?
#
loop_
_entity_poly.entity_id
_entity_poly.type
_entity_poly.pdbx_seq_one_letter_code
_entity_poly.pdbx_strand_id
1 'polypeptide(L)'
;MRMESPSLGDHPTAAIVGSSIVGFGSGSPDLGSHQRGGATVAFDTKTAALISLRDLPRDLICASEYNIHLAVAAGNKLYVIEGNNSGLDYCRDGEEEYCRGGLHCLKFDDDGDASDKIWSWYNVFFWSPSRCLWCHDRRMLPLSPEGIMGHAVHPSGRAFFVSVHSNYYYKRHDDRRYRGTFSFDTQTGRWTRHGDWQLPFGGQAHYDGELGAWIGLHINYEDFGNYDMDGYLCSCAVLSPDKADDEPAPEWKLIGKQKLFLEEDPERHVEAKLVPMGGQGRFCLVEILTRDKVDIEEYQHLGDGDKCVLRLTTFRVKYGDDNGELIIDDRRSAGSYKLSRYVEMFNTQASWICKSVIQKIIKLRQQ
;
A
#
# COMPACT_ATOMS: atom_id res chain seq x y z
N MET A 1 4.39 36.44 -11.03
CA MET A 1 4.90 35.06 -11.21
C MET A 1 3.98 34.15 -10.39
N ARG A 2 3.02 33.45 -11.02
CA ARG A 2 2.22 32.44 -10.33
C ARG A 2 3.21 31.32 -9.97
N MET A 3 3.40 31.02 -8.69
CA MET A 3 4.04 29.76 -8.30
C MET A 3 3.15 28.65 -8.87
N GLU A 4 3.64 27.95 -9.89
CA GLU A 4 3.03 26.72 -10.34
C GLU A 4 2.94 25.78 -9.13
N SER A 5 1.76 25.20 -8.93
CA SER A 5 1.60 24.22 -7.86
C SER A 5 2.53 23.04 -8.16
N PRO A 6 3.30 22.53 -7.18
CA PRO A 6 4.16 21.39 -7.41
C PRO A 6 3.30 20.22 -7.90
N SER A 7 3.56 19.78 -9.13
CA SER A 7 2.94 18.60 -9.73
C SER A 7 3.73 17.37 -9.33
N LEU A 8 3.04 16.34 -8.86
CA LEU A 8 3.65 15.04 -8.55
C LEU A 8 3.90 14.19 -9.81
N GLY A 9 3.39 14.62 -10.97
CA GLY A 9 3.63 13.91 -12.23
C GLY A 9 2.84 12.63 -12.37
N ASP A 10 3.45 11.67 -13.05
CA ASP A 10 2.91 10.34 -13.26
C ASP A 10 3.21 9.43 -12.06
N HIS A 11 2.28 8.50 -11.81
CA HIS A 11 2.28 7.54 -10.69
C HIS A 11 2.48 8.18 -9.30
N PRO A 12 1.68 9.20 -8.92
CA PRO A 12 1.82 9.84 -7.63
C PRO A 12 1.46 8.86 -6.50
N THR A 13 2.35 8.79 -5.53
CA THR A 13 2.14 8.07 -4.28
C THR A 13 1.72 9.04 -3.19
N ALA A 14 0.76 8.68 -2.33
CA ALA A 14 0.46 9.43 -1.11
C ALA A 14 0.12 8.56 0.11
N ALA A 15 0.43 9.06 1.31
CA ALA A 15 0.13 8.41 2.60
C ALA A 15 -0.01 9.42 3.75
N ILE A 16 -0.86 9.11 4.74
CA ILE A 16 -0.93 9.85 6.01
C ILE A 16 0.28 9.47 6.85
N VAL A 17 1.07 10.44 7.29
CA VAL A 17 2.16 10.24 8.25
C VAL A 17 1.97 11.23 9.40
N GLY A 18 1.60 10.73 10.57
CA GLY A 18 1.21 11.59 11.69
C GLY A 18 0.06 12.53 11.32
N SER A 19 0.28 13.85 11.39
CA SER A 19 -0.69 14.88 10.96
C SER A 19 -0.50 15.35 9.51
N SER A 20 0.43 14.77 8.76
CA SER A 20 0.81 15.24 7.43
C SER A 20 0.29 14.33 6.32
N ILE A 21 -0.13 14.97 5.23
CA ILE A 21 -0.36 14.36 3.92
C ILE A 21 0.94 14.38 3.17
N VAL A 22 1.59 13.24 3.04
CA VAL A 22 2.85 13.13 2.30
C VAL A 22 2.54 12.52 0.96
N GLY A 23 3.02 13.15 -0.11
CA GLY A 23 2.93 12.62 -1.46
C GLY A 23 4.24 12.77 -2.20
N PHE A 24 4.54 11.86 -3.12
CA PHE A 24 5.71 11.96 -3.97
C PHE A 24 5.45 11.34 -5.34
N GLY A 25 6.26 11.71 -6.32
CA GLY A 25 6.15 11.18 -7.68
C GLY A 25 7.20 11.76 -8.62
N SER A 26 7.07 11.45 -9.91
CA SER A 26 8.05 11.79 -10.94
C SER A 26 8.25 13.29 -11.19
N GLY A 27 7.37 14.16 -10.68
CA GLY A 27 7.47 15.61 -10.86
C GLY A 27 6.81 16.10 -12.15
N SER A 28 7.00 17.36 -12.55
CA SER A 28 6.21 17.96 -13.63
C SER A 28 6.24 17.15 -14.94
N PRO A 29 5.07 16.81 -15.52
CA PRO A 29 5.01 16.01 -16.74
C PRO A 29 5.61 16.74 -17.96
N ASP A 30 5.64 18.07 -17.91
CA ASP A 30 6.17 18.96 -18.96
C ASP A 30 7.70 18.91 -19.08
N LEU A 31 8.38 18.28 -18.13
CA LEU A 31 9.82 18.04 -18.17
C LEU A 31 10.09 16.64 -18.75
N GLY A 32 11.09 16.55 -19.64
CA GLY A 32 11.55 15.26 -20.17
C GLY A 32 12.02 14.32 -19.05
N SER A 33 11.90 13.01 -19.25
CA SER A 33 12.20 11.99 -18.22
C SER A 33 13.59 12.12 -17.58
N HIS A 34 14.60 12.56 -18.33
CA HIS A 34 15.95 12.83 -17.82
C HIS A 34 16.10 14.15 -17.06
N GLN A 35 15.14 15.06 -17.18
CA GLN A 35 15.07 16.35 -16.48
C GLN A 35 14.12 16.34 -15.28
N ARG A 36 13.32 15.28 -15.12
CA ARG A 36 12.45 15.06 -13.98
C ARG A 36 13.29 14.67 -12.75
N GLY A 37 13.41 15.59 -11.80
CA GLY A 37 14.11 15.37 -10.52
C GLY A 37 13.27 14.70 -9.43
N GLY A 38 12.04 14.28 -9.75
CA GLY A 38 11.05 13.87 -8.75
C GLY A 38 10.58 15.02 -7.86
N ALA A 39 9.46 14.82 -7.18
CA ALA A 39 8.95 15.75 -6.19
C ALA A 39 8.42 14.99 -4.99
N THR A 40 8.70 15.50 -3.79
CA THR A 40 8.00 15.13 -2.55
C THR A 40 7.27 16.37 -2.05
N VAL A 41 6.03 16.20 -1.60
CA VAL A 41 5.22 17.24 -0.97
C VAL A 41 4.71 16.73 0.36
N ALA A 42 4.68 17.59 1.36
CA ALA A 42 4.08 17.31 2.66
C ALA A 42 3.15 18.46 3.03
N PHE A 43 1.87 18.16 3.22
CA PHE A 43 0.86 19.10 3.70
C PHE A 43 0.48 18.76 5.14
N ASP A 44 0.87 19.60 6.10
CA ASP A 44 0.49 19.41 7.48
C ASP A 44 -0.94 19.89 7.71
N THR A 45 -1.81 18.97 8.14
CA THR A 45 -3.25 19.24 8.27
C THR A 45 -3.60 20.13 9.46
N LYS A 46 -2.68 20.31 10.43
CA LYS A 46 -2.91 21.15 11.62
C LYS A 46 -2.58 22.62 11.35
N THR A 47 -1.48 22.86 10.64
CA THR A 47 -0.94 24.20 10.34
C THR A 47 -1.34 24.69 8.96
N ALA A 48 -1.88 23.81 8.10
CA ALA A 48 -2.10 24.04 6.68
C ALA A 48 -0.83 24.45 5.90
N ALA A 49 0.36 24.12 6.44
CA ALA A 49 1.63 24.37 5.78
C ALA A 49 1.86 23.33 4.68
N LEU A 50 2.33 23.79 3.52
CA LEU A 50 2.76 22.93 2.41
C LEU A 50 4.27 23.06 2.23
N ILE A 51 4.97 21.93 2.34
CA ILE A 51 6.40 21.79 2.06
C ILE A 51 6.55 21.04 0.74
N SER A 52 7.48 21.48 -0.10
CA SER A 52 7.86 20.77 -1.32
C SER A 52 9.37 20.58 -1.34
N LEU A 53 9.78 19.34 -1.57
CA LEU A 53 11.17 18.92 -1.67
C LEU A 53 11.43 18.36 -3.07
N ARG A 54 12.66 18.55 -3.54
CA ARG A 54 13.16 18.05 -4.84
C ARG A 54 14.29 17.05 -4.63
N ASP A 55 14.10 16.15 -3.67
CA ASP A 55 15.11 15.24 -3.13
C ASP A 55 14.65 13.77 -3.21
N LEU A 56 13.75 13.45 -4.14
CA LEU A 56 13.28 12.08 -4.30
C LEU A 56 14.47 11.17 -4.65
N PRO A 57 14.68 10.03 -3.95
CA PRO A 57 15.74 9.09 -4.27
C PRO A 57 15.70 8.66 -5.74
N ARG A 58 16.86 8.55 -6.37
CA ARG A 58 16.98 8.17 -7.79
C ARG A 58 16.24 6.88 -8.12
N ASP A 59 16.28 5.92 -7.20
CA ASP A 59 15.62 4.63 -7.37
C ASP A 59 14.09 4.77 -7.40
N LEU A 60 13.52 5.78 -6.74
CA LEU A 60 12.09 6.14 -6.76
C LEU A 60 11.69 7.08 -7.91
N ILE A 61 12.64 7.76 -8.56
CA ILE A 61 12.38 8.66 -9.70
C ILE A 61 12.09 7.86 -10.99
N CYS A 62 12.59 6.63 -11.09
CA CYS A 62 12.63 5.89 -12.36
C CYS A 62 11.23 5.67 -12.95
N ALA A 63 11.09 6.05 -14.23
CA ALA A 63 9.85 6.17 -15.00
C ALA A 63 9.32 4.85 -15.58
N SER A 64 9.76 3.69 -15.07
CA SER A 64 9.03 2.45 -15.41
C SER A 64 7.72 2.45 -14.63
N GLU A 65 6.61 2.22 -15.34
CA GLU A 65 5.22 2.24 -14.83
C GLU A 65 4.97 1.35 -13.59
N TYR A 66 5.95 0.51 -13.20
CA TYR A 66 5.80 -0.54 -12.19
C TYR A 66 6.81 -0.46 -11.03
N ASN A 67 7.35 0.72 -10.74
CA ASN A 67 8.49 0.80 -9.84
C ASN A 67 8.13 0.72 -8.34
N ILE A 68 7.04 1.34 -7.90
CA ILE A 68 6.64 1.38 -6.49
C ILE A 68 5.61 0.28 -6.22
N HIS A 69 5.94 -0.67 -5.35
CA HIS A 69 5.07 -1.80 -5.02
C HIS A 69 4.31 -1.60 -3.72
N LEU A 70 4.91 -0.89 -2.75
CA LEU A 70 4.26 -0.67 -1.47
C LEU A 70 4.72 0.65 -0.85
N ALA A 71 3.79 1.39 -0.26
CA ALA A 71 4.11 2.46 0.68
C ALA A 71 3.36 2.23 1.99
N VAL A 72 4.07 2.32 3.13
CA VAL A 72 3.53 2.05 4.47
C VAL A 72 3.89 3.18 5.42
N ALA A 73 2.88 3.83 5.97
CA ALA A 73 3.07 4.69 7.13
C ALA A 73 3.13 3.85 8.41
N ALA A 74 4.25 3.92 9.13
CA ALA A 74 4.43 3.26 10.42
C ALA A 74 5.09 4.24 11.40
N GLY A 75 4.39 4.57 12.48
CA GLY A 75 4.76 5.67 13.35
C GLY A 75 4.75 7.01 12.61
N ASN A 76 5.83 7.79 12.74
CA ASN A 76 6.01 9.09 12.06
C ASN A 76 6.88 8.97 10.79
N LYS A 77 6.89 7.80 10.17
CA LYS A 77 7.75 7.47 9.03
C LYS A 77 6.92 6.86 7.91
N LEU A 78 7.33 7.15 6.67
CA LEU A 78 6.83 6.52 5.47
C LEU A 78 7.91 5.60 4.91
N TYR A 79 7.57 4.32 4.78
CA TYR A 79 8.41 3.31 4.17
C TYR A 79 7.93 3.02 2.76
N VAL A 80 8.84 2.91 1.80
CA VAL A 80 8.51 2.69 0.38
C VAL A 80 9.33 1.53 -0.14
N ILE A 81 8.66 0.51 -0.67
CA ILE A 81 9.28 -0.64 -1.33
C ILE A 81 9.16 -0.45 -2.84
N GLU A 82 10.30 -0.49 -3.50
CA GLU A 82 10.43 -0.36 -4.95
C GLU A 82 11.05 -1.61 -5.58
N GLY A 83 10.93 -1.77 -6.90
CA GLY A 83 11.32 -2.98 -7.67
C GLY A 83 12.42 -2.77 -8.72
N ASN A 84 13.10 -1.63 -8.71
CA ASN A 84 14.07 -1.20 -9.73
C ASN A 84 15.34 -2.09 -9.78
N ASN A 85 15.96 -2.08 -10.96
CA ASN A 85 17.17 -2.83 -11.33
C ASN A 85 18.46 -2.00 -11.27
N SER A 86 18.41 -0.74 -10.83
CA SER A 86 19.38 0.33 -11.07
C SER A 86 20.79 0.17 -10.46
N GLY A 87 21.18 -0.99 -9.95
CA GLY A 87 22.52 -1.18 -9.39
C GLY A 87 22.98 -2.61 -9.13
N LEU A 88 22.47 -3.59 -9.88
CA LEU A 88 23.11 -4.90 -9.94
C LEU A 88 24.23 -4.86 -10.98
N ASP A 89 25.48 -4.71 -10.54
CA ASP A 89 26.58 -5.26 -11.34
C ASP A 89 26.34 -6.76 -11.43
N TYR A 90 26.21 -7.28 -12.64
CA TYR A 90 26.05 -8.71 -12.89
C TYR A 90 27.15 -9.48 -12.16
N CYS A 91 26.81 -10.19 -11.09
CA CYS A 91 27.71 -11.19 -10.53
C CYS A 91 27.94 -12.23 -11.62
N ARG A 92 29.20 -12.35 -12.03
CA ARG A 92 29.64 -13.06 -13.25
C ARG A 92 29.41 -14.57 -13.20
N ASP A 93 28.96 -15.09 -12.06
CA ASP A 93 28.99 -16.52 -11.75
C ASP A 93 27.60 -17.19 -11.73
N GLY A 94 26.51 -16.47 -12.04
CA GLY A 94 25.20 -17.09 -12.38
C GLY A 94 24.49 -17.91 -11.29
N GLU A 95 25.07 -18.04 -10.10
CA GLU A 95 24.59 -18.92 -9.02
C GLU A 95 23.77 -18.18 -7.93
N GLU A 96 23.74 -16.84 -7.92
CA GLU A 96 22.93 -16.05 -6.98
C GLU A 96 21.74 -15.40 -7.71
N GLU A 97 20.56 -16.01 -7.62
CA GLU A 97 19.28 -15.43 -8.07
C GLU A 97 18.84 -14.33 -7.09
N TYR A 98 19.30 -13.10 -7.30
CA TYR A 98 19.00 -11.95 -6.42
C TYR A 98 17.54 -11.48 -6.50
N CYS A 99 16.96 -11.06 -5.37
CA CYS A 99 15.74 -10.24 -5.39
C CYS A 99 16.01 -8.84 -5.90
N ARG A 100 15.04 -8.33 -6.66
CA ARG A 100 15.00 -6.96 -7.17
C ARG A 100 14.39 -6.02 -6.13
N GLY A 101 14.78 -4.74 -6.16
CA GLY A 101 14.17 -3.69 -5.36
C GLY A 101 14.93 -3.19 -4.13
N GLY A 102 14.23 -2.37 -3.35
CA GLY A 102 14.82 -1.56 -2.28
C GLY A 102 13.76 -1.04 -1.31
N LEU A 103 14.21 -0.69 -0.10
CA LEU A 103 13.38 -0.10 0.94
C LEU A 103 13.89 1.31 1.25
N HIS A 104 13.07 2.31 0.95
CA HIS A 104 13.34 3.71 1.27
C HIS A 104 12.52 4.14 2.48
N CYS A 105 13.01 5.12 3.21
CA CYS A 105 12.22 5.74 4.26
C CYS A 105 12.30 7.26 4.22
N LEU A 106 11.14 7.87 4.43
CA LEU A 106 10.95 9.30 4.59
C LEU A 106 10.48 9.56 6.02
N LYS A 107 11.18 10.45 6.73
CA LYS A 107 10.83 10.86 8.09
C LYS A 107 10.77 12.37 8.19
N PHE A 108 10.04 12.84 9.19
CA PHE A 108 10.16 14.20 9.67
C PHE A 108 11.19 14.21 10.81
N ASP A 109 12.34 14.86 10.59
CA ASP A 109 13.35 15.05 11.64
C ASP A 109 12.94 16.22 12.53
N ASP A 110 12.56 15.93 13.78
CA ASP A 110 12.24 16.93 14.81
C ASP A 110 13.30 17.01 15.92
N ASP A 111 14.36 16.21 15.81
CA ASP A 111 15.42 16.05 16.82
C ASP A 111 16.52 17.13 16.72
N GLY A 112 16.40 18.10 15.81
CA GLY A 112 17.35 19.19 15.57
C GLY A 112 16.88 20.58 16.01
N ASP A 113 17.77 21.58 15.95
CA ASP A 113 17.41 22.99 16.16
C ASP A 113 16.29 23.42 15.18
N ALA A 114 15.51 24.46 15.53
CA ALA A 114 14.33 24.86 14.78
C ALA A 114 14.55 25.16 13.27
N SER A 115 15.81 25.31 12.83
CA SER A 115 16.21 25.47 11.42
C SER A 115 16.32 24.16 10.62
N ASP A 116 16.40 23.01 11.28
CA ASP A 116 16.71 21.71 10.67
C ASP A 116 15.49 20.78 10.58
N LYS A 117 14.31 21.28 10.96
CA LYS A 117 13.03 20.54 10.92
C LYS A 117 12.52 20.40 9.50
N ILE A 118 13.00 19.38 8.79
CA ILE A 118 12.68 19.15 7.39
C ILE A 118 12.38 17.66 7.19
N TRP A 119 11.46 17.38 6.27
CA TRP A 119 11.27 16.03 5.75
C TRP A 119 12.55 15.57 5.03
N SER A 120 13.00 14.35 5.29
CA SER A 120 14.24 13.83 4.70
C SER A 120 14.11 12.38 4.29
N TRP A 121 14.56 12.08 3.06
CA TRP A 121 14.74 10.72 2.60
C TRP A 121 16.05 10.16 3.13
N TYR A 122 15.99 8.96 3.71
CA TYR A 122 17.17 8.24 4.17
C TYR A 122 17.16 6.81 3.66
N ASN A 123 18.37 6.33 3.35
CA ASN A 123 18.61 4.93 3.13
C ASN A 123 18.67 4.23 4.49
N VAL A 124 17.97 3.11 4.64
CA VAL A 124 17.86 2.41 5.91
C VAL A 124 19.14 1.57 6.14
N PHE A 125 20.21 2.26 6.58
CA PHE A 125 21.53 1.79 7.05
C PHE A 125 22.61 1.33 6.05
N PHE A 126 23.87 1.54 6.47
CA PHE A 126 25.15 1.32 5.75
C PHE A 126 25.78 -0.09 5.91
N TRP A 127 25.21 -0.97 6.75
CA TRP A 127 25.80 -2.29 7.07
C TRP A 127 24.85 -3.48 6.83
N SER A 128 23.56 -3.24 6.65
CA SER A 128 22.70 -4.13 5.86
C SER A 128 22.79 -3.62 4.44
N PRO A 129 23.06 -4.45 3.43
CA PRO A 129 23.11 -3.95 2.08
C PRO A 129 21.74 -3.34 1.80
N SER A 130 21.76 -2.11 1.35
CA SER A 130 20.64 -1.30 0.89
C SER A 130 19.95 -1.90 -0.35
N ARG A 131 20.08 -3.22 -0.55
CA ARG A 131 19.71 -4.04 -1.68
C ARG A 131 19.41 -5.44 -1.14
N CYS A 132 18.13 -5.83 -1.19
CA CYS A 132 17.60 -7.20 -1.18
C CYS A 132 18.35 -8.36 -0.48
N LEU A 133 18.98 -8.16 0.67
CA LEU A 133 19.33 -9.26 1.59
C LEU A 133 18.38 -9.19 2.78
N TRP A 134 17.13 -9.57 2.52
CA TRP A 134 15.98 -9.38 3.41
C TRP A 134 15.78 -10.55 4.40
N CYS A 135 16.83 -11.34 4.63
CA CYS A 135 16.95 -12.30 5.72
C CYS A 135 18.43 -12.38 6.17
N HIS A 136 18.68 -12.71 7.44
CA HIS A 136 20.03 -13.01 7.94
C HIS A 136 20.59 -14.31 7.36
N ASP A 137 19.72 -15.17 6.83
CA ASP A 137 20.08 -16.38 6.11
C ASP A 137 20.14 -16.12 4.59
N ARG A 138 21.33 -16.26 4.02
CA ARG A 138 21.58 -16.15 2.58
C ARG A 138 20.88 -17.24 1.74
N ARG A 139 20.32 -18.28 2.38
CA ARG A 139 19.58 -19.38 1.73
C ARG A 139 18.06 -19.19 1.71
N MET A 140 17.56 -18.18 2.44
CA MET A 140 16.13 -17.85 2.50
C MET A 140 15.83 -16.83 1.40
N LEU A 141 15.25 -17.31 0.31
CA LEU A 141 14.96 -16.49 -0.86
C LEU A 141 14.03 -15.32 -0.50
N PRO A 142 14.21 -14.16 -1.14
CA PRO A 142 13.82 -12.88 -0.54
C PRO A 142 12.37 -12.51 -0.90
N LEU A 143 11.77 -11.67 -0.06
CA LEU A 143 10.51 -10.96 -0.35
C LEU A 143 10.66 -10.36 -1.77
N SER A 144 9.82 -10.76 -2.74
CA SER A 144 9.79 -10.15 -4.07
C SER A 144 8.78 -9.01 -4.04
N PRO A 145 9.17 -7.75 -4.30
CA PRO A 145 8.24 -6.61 -4.28
C PRO A 145 7.05 -6.79 -5.23
N GLU A 146 7.29 -7.38 -6.40
CA GLU A 146 6.26 -7.69 -7.41
C GLU A 146 5.20 -8.67 -6.89
N GLY A 147 5.54 -9.49 -5.89
CA GLY A 147 4.64 -10.48 -5.29
C GLY A 147 3.91 -9.98 -4.04
N ILE A 148 4.00 -8.70 -3.68
CA ILE A 148 3.33 -8.19 -2.48
C ILE A 148 1.81 -8.24 -2.67
N MET A 149 1.14 -9.01 -1.81
CA MET A 149 -0.30 -9.24 -1.89
C MET A 149 -1.09 -8.48 -0.84
N GLY A 150 -0.52 -8.33 0.34
CA GLY A 150 -1.19 -7.66 1.45
C GLY A 150 -0.21 -7.25 2.54
N HIS A 151 -0.63 -6.30 3.36
CA HIS A 151 0.18 -5.77 4.44
C HIS A 151 -0.68 -5.26 5.60
N ALA A 152 -0.09 -5.21 6.78
CA ALA A 152 -0.73 -4.68 7.98
C ALA A 152 0.30 -3.95 8.85
N VAL A 153 -0.11 -2.84 9.46
CA VAL A 153 0.75 -2.13 10.43
C VAL A 153 0.45 -2.66 11.82
N HIS A 154 1.49 -2.97 12.59
CA HIS A 154 1.34 -3.38 13.98
C HIS A 154 0.80 -2.21 14.81
N PRO A 155 -0.11 -2.43 15.78
CA PRO A 155 -0.75 -1.36 16.56
C PRO A 155 0.23 -0.41 17.28
N SER A 156 1.39 -0.92 17.67
CA SER A 156 2.44 -0.10 18.30
C SER A 156 3.16 0.84 17.34
N GLY A 157 2.94 0.71 16.02
CA GLY A 157 3.70 1.44 14.98
C GLY A 157 5.16 1.01 14.86
N ARG A 158 5.63 0.05 15.68
CA ARG A 158 7.02 -0.43 15.70
C ARG A 158 7.33 -1.37 14.53
N ALA A 159 6.33 -1.99 13.93
CA ALA A 159 6.55 -2.89 12.80
C ALA A 159 5.39 -2.80 11.79
N PHE A 160 5.67 -3.23 10.58
CA PHE A 160 4.66 -3.57 9.60
C PHE A 160 4.94 -4.95 9.01
N PHE A 161 3.87 -5.64 8.64
CA PHE A 161 3.87 -6.98 8.09
C PHE A 161 3.54 -6.91 6.61
N VAL A 162 4.17 -7.76 5.81
CA VAL A 162 3.98 -7.87 4.37
C VAL A 162 3.90 -9.35 4.02
N SER A 163 2.86 -9.74 3.28
CA SER A 163 2.70 -11.08 2.73
C SER A 163 2.99 -11.07 1.24
N VAL A 164 3.81 -12.02 0.81
CA VAL A 164 4.30 -12.13 -0.56
C VAL A 164 3.97 -13.48 -1.17
N HIS A 165 3.66 -13.46 -2.46
CA HIS A 165 3.52 -14.60 -3.34
C HIS A 165 4.39 -14.39 -4.58
N SER A 166 5.50 -15.11 -4.68
CA SER A 166 6.44 -14.99 -5.80
C SER A 166 6.14 -16.04 -6.87
N ASN A 167 5.74 -15.57 -8.05
CA ASN A 167 5.50 -16.41 -9.23
C ASN A 167 6.81 -16.78 -9.97
N TYR A 168 7.98 -16.26 -9.58
CA TYR A 168 9.24 -16.56 -10.29
C TYR A 168 9.75 -17.99 -10.07
N TYR A 169 9.24 -18.70 -9.06
CA TYR A 169 9.79 -19.99 -8.62
C TYR A 169 9.02 -21.23 -9.10
N TYR A 170 8.19 -21.13 -10.16
CA TYR A 170 7.44 -22.26 -10.73
C TYR A 170 8.28 -23.51 -11.07
N LYS A 171 9.62 -23.41 -11.13
CA LYS A 171 10.50 -24.54 -11.47
C LYS A 171 10.73 -25.55 -10.34
N ARG A 172 10.28 -25.29 -9.10
CA ARG A 172 10.36 -26.27 -8.00
C ARG A 172 9.00 -26.45 -7.35
N HIS A 173 8.19 -27.33 -7.93
CA HIS A 173 6.81 -27.64 -7.51
C HIS A 173 6.61 -28.05 -6.04
N ASP A 174 7.68 -28.29 -5.28
CA ASP A 174 7.63 -28.75 -3.87
C ASP A 174 8.17 -27.71 -2.87
N ASP A 175 8.59 -26.53 -3.34
CA ASP A 175 9.21 -25.51 -2.48
C ASP A 175 8.18 -24.45 -2.05
N ARG A 176 7.49 -24.67 -0.94
CA ARG A 176 6.50 -23.71 -0.37
C ARG A 176 7.07 -22.33 -0.01
N ARG A 177 8.39 -22.13 -0.13
CA ARG A 177 9.05 -20.84 0.14
C ARG A 177 8.72 -19.74 -0.86
N TYR A 178 8.02 -20.04 -1.97
CA TYR A 178 7.54 -19.03 -2.90
C TYR A 178 6.51 -18.07 -2.29
N ARG A 179 5.90 -18.43 -1.15
CA ARG A 179 5.03 -17.55 -0.37
C ARG A 179 5.54 -17.37 1.05
N GLY A 180 5.21 -16.25 1.68
CA GLY A 180 5.52 -16.04 3.09
C GLY A 180 5.08 -14.69 3.63
N THR A 181 5.09 -14.59 4.96
CA THR A 181 4.83 -13.34 5.68
C THR A 181 6.08 -12.88 6.39
N PHE A 182 6.37 -11.60 6.26
CA PHE A 182 7.55 -10.94 6.80
C PHE A 182 7.14 -9.73 7.62
N SER A 183 7.89 -9.39 8.66
CA SER A 183 7.75 -8.12 9.38
C SER A 183 9.02 -7.31 9.29
N PHE A 184 8.88 -6.00 9.16
CA PHE A 184 9.97 -5.05 9.27
C PHE A 184 9.89 -4.31 10.61
N ASP A 185 10.91 -4.45 11.46
CA ASP A 185 11.03 -3.66 12.69
C ASP A 185 11.60 -2.27 12.37
N THR A 186 10.79 -1.24 12.58
CA THR A 186 11.10 0.17 12.30
C THR A 186 12.18 0.78 13.20
N GLN A 187 12.46 0.15 14.35
CA GLN A 187 13.48 0.57 15.31
C GLN A 187 14.83 -0.07 15.00
N THR A 188 14.83 -1.39 14.74
CA THR A 188 16.08 -2.13 14.49
C THR A 188 16.47 -2.17 13.02
N GLY A 189 15.54 -1.89 12.11
CA GLY A 189 15.76 -1.96 10.66
C GLY A 189 15.90 -3.39 10.13
N ARG A 190 15.38 -4.39 10.87
CA ARG A 190 15.55 -5.81 10.53
C ARG A 190 14.24 -6.39 10.01
N TRP A 191 14.36 -7.24 8.98
CA TRP A 191 13.30 -8.10 8.51
C TRP A 191 13.31 -9.43 9.25
N THR A 192 12.12 -9.94 9.53
CA THR A 192 11.88 -11.25 10.16
C THR A 192 10.84 -12.01 9.32
N ARG A 193 11.11 -13.27 8.98
CA ARG A 193 10.12 -14.17 8.36
C ARG A 193 9.32 -14.87 9.47
N HIS A 194 8.02 -15.02 9.24
CA HIS A 194 7.06 -15.62 10.19
C HIS A 194 6.58 -17.01 9.76
N GLY A 195 6.72 -17.37 8.49
CA GLY A 195 6.42 -18.71 7.98
C GLY A 195 6.00 -18.73 6.50
N ASP A 196 5.71 -19.94 6.01
CA ASP A 196 5.28 -20.24 4.62
C ASP A 196 3.76 -20.07 4.42
N TRP A 197 3.23 -19.01 5.04
CA TRP A 197 1.81 -18.64 5.02
C TRP A 197 1.68 -17.14 4.76
N GLN A 198 0.50 -16.75 4.30
CA GLN A 198 0.16 -15.37 3.95
C GLN A 198 -0.96 -14.87 4.85
N LEU A 199 -0.96 -13.58 5.15
CA LEU A 199 -2.11 -12.92 5.74
C LEU A 199 -3.30 -13.01 4.78
N PRO A 200 -4.55 -13.10 5.29
CA PRO A 200 -5.74 -13.32 4.46
C PRO A 200 -6.22 -12.03 3.78
N PHE A 201 -5.32 -11.11 3.44
CA PHE A 201 -5.65 -9.75 3.01
C PHE A 201 -5.19 -9.44 1.60
N GLY A 202 -6.08 -8.88 0.79
CA GLY A 202 -5.77 -8.16 -0.44
C GLY A 202 -5.53 -6.69 -0.12
N GLY A 203 -4.30 -6.23 -0.29
CA GLY A 203 -3.90 -4.87 0.08
C GLY A 203 -3.78 -4.65 1.60
N GLN A 204 -4.18 -3.46 2.07
CA GLN A 204 -3.97 -3.07 3.45
C GLN A 204 -5.06 -3.61 4.39
N ALA A 205 -4.63 -4.21 5.51
CA ALA A 205 -5.47 -4.40 6.68
C ALA A 205 -5.23 -3.32 7.74
N HIS A 206 -6.30 -2.96 8.44
CA HIS A 206 -6.33 -1.91 9.43
C HIS A 206 -6.64 -2.48 10.81
N TYR A 207 -5.84 -2.12 11.80
CA TYR A 207 -6.14 -2.46 13.19
C TYR A 207 -7.26 -1.59 13.71
N ASP A 208 -8.29 -2.21 14.31
CA ASP A 208 -9.29 -1.52 15.10
C ASP A 208 -9.15 -1.92 16.58
N GLY A 209 -8.90 -0.94 17.44
CA GLY A 209 -8.65 -1.17 18.85
C GLY A 209 -9.87 -1.62 19.66
N GLU A 210 -11.09 -1.30 19.21
CA GLU A 210 -12.32 -1.79 19.86
C GLU A 210 -12.60 -3.25 19.49
N LEU A 211 -12.23 -3.64 18.27
CA LEU A 211 -12.37 -5.01 17.78
C LEU A 211 -11.15 -5.90 18.11
N GLY A 212 -10.03 -5.29 18.53
CA GLY A 212 -8.82 -6.00 18.91
C GLY A 212 -8.16 -6.81 17.78
N ALA A 213 -8.49 -6.52 16.51
CA ALA A 213 -8.09 -7.32 15.36
C ALA A 213 -7.70 -6.45 14.16
N TRP A 214 -6.93 -7.03 13.24
CA TRP A 214 -6.79 -6.49 11.90
C TRP A 214 -8.04 -6.80 11.08
N ILE A 215 -8.56 -5.81 10.37
CA ILE A 215 -9.70 -5.89 9.47
C ILE A 215 -9.24 -5.53 8.07
N GLY A 216 -9.51 -6.36 7.08
CA GLY A 216 -9.08 -6.13 5.70
C GLY A 216 -10.00 -6.79 4.68
N LEU A 217 -9.80 -6.44 3.41
CA LEU A 217 -10.43 -7.13 2.28
C LEU A 217 -9.85 -8.53 2.19
N HIS A 218 -10.72 -9.53 2.16
CA HIS A 218 -10.29 -10.91 2.02
C HIS A 218 -9.74 -11.15 0.61
N ILE A 219 -8.68 -11.95 0.54
CA ILE A 219 -8.14 -12.45 -0.71
C ILE A 219 -8.23 -13.96 -0.71
N ASN A 220 -8.80 -14.52 -1.76
CA ASN A 220 -8.79 -15.95 -1.97
C ASN A 220 -7.53 -16.32 -2.77
N TYR A 221 -6.58 -16.98 -2.11
CA TYR A 221 -5.40 -17.51 -2.78
C TYR A 221 -5.78 -18.82 -3.46
N GLU A 222 -5.95 -18.80 -4.78
CA GLU A 222 -6.08 -20.02 -5.55
C GLU A 222 -4.71 -20.60 -5.90
N ASP A 223 -4.69 -21.88 -6.27
CA ASP A 223 -3.48 -22.54 -6.72
C ASP A 223 -2.97 -21.90 -8.03
N PHE A 224 -1.65 -21.96 -8.26
CA PHE A 224 -0.97 -21.49 -9.47
C PHE A 224 -0.86 -19.98 -9.68
N GLY A 225 -1.06 -19.19 -8.63
CA GLY A 225 -0.82 -17.74 -8.67
C GLY A 225 -2.02 -16.94 -9.20
N ASN A 226 -3.20 -17.56 -9.28
CA ASN A 226 -4.45 -16.84 -9.41
C ASN A 226 -4.90 -16.40 -8.00
N TYR A 227 -5.28 -15.14 -7.88
CA TYR A 227 -5.83 -14.60 -6.65
C TYR A 227 -6.88 -13.57 -7.01
N ASP A 228 -7.96 -13.57 -6.26
CA ASP A 228 -9.04 -12.59 -6.46
C ASP A 228 -9.49 -12.03 -5.11
N MET A 229 -9.81 -10.74 -5.12
CA MET A 229 -10.56 -10.15 -4.04
C MET A 229 -12.00 -10.60 -4.20
N ASP A 230 -12.43 -11.52 -3.35
CA ASP A 230 -13.74 -12.16 -3.46
C ASP A 230 -14.92 -11.28 -2.98
N GLY A 231 -14.59 -10.08 -2.50
CA GLY A 231 -15.51 -9.07 -2.01
C GLY A 231 -15.90 -9.21 -0.54
N TYR A 232 -15.31 -10.16 0.19
CA TYR A 232 -15.56 -10.31 1.63
C TYR A 232 -14.59 -9.47 2.47
N LEU A 233 -14.97 -9.24 3.72
CA LEU A 233 -14.03 -8.82 4.76
C LEU A 233 -13.61 -10.00 5.59
N CYS A 234 -12.38 -9.94 6.08
CA CYS A 234 -11.89 -10.86 7.09
C CYS A 234 -11.29 -10.09 8.27
N SER A 235 -11.29 -10.76 9.42
CA SER A 235 -10.57 -10.35 10.62
C SER A 235 -9.42 -11.32 10.86
N CYS A 236 -8.29 -10.82 11.34
CA CYS A 236 -7.12 -11.62 11.68
C CYS A 236 -6.51 -11.15 13.00
N ALA A 237 -6.02 -12.10 13.80
CA ALA A 237 -5.30 -11.79 15.04
C ALA A 237 -4.01 -11.01 14.75
N VAL A 238 -3.67 -10.07 15.64
CA VAL A 238 -2.43 -9.30 15.53
C VAL A 238 -1.24 -10.18 15.89
N LEU A 239 -0.25 -10.22 15.00
CA LEU A 239 0.96 -10.99 15.17
C LEU A 239 1.98 -10.26 16.04
N SER A 240 2.76 -11.02 16.81
CA SER A 240 3.93 -10.47 17.52
C SER A 240 5.10 -10.29 16.54
N PRO A 241 5.73 -9.11 16.47
CA PRO A 241 6.88 -8.88 15.59
C PRO A 241 8.17 -9.57 16.07
N ASP A 242 8.24 -9.95 17.35
CA ASP A 242 9.45 -10.50 17.97
C ASP A 242 9.59 -12.03 17.79
N LYS A 243 8.60 -12.68 17.21
CA LYS A 243 8.62 -14.11 16.93
C LYS A 243 9.06 -14.39 15.49
N ALA A 244 9.79 -15.47 15.27
CA ALA A 244 10.37 -15.84 13.98
C ALA A 244 9.83 -17.20 13.49
N ASP A 245 10.41 -17.71 12.40
CA ASP A 245 10.09 -18.99 11.74
C ASP A 245 9.54 -20.09 12.68
N ASP A 246 8.53 -20.82 12.19
CA ASP A 246 7.71 -21.86 12.85
C ASP A 246 6.44 -21.39 13.60
N GLU A 247 6.07 -20.11 13.54
CA GLU A 247 4.74 -19.71 14.03
C GLU A 247 3.63 -20.25 13.12
N PRO A 248 2.54 -20.81 13.70
CA PRO A 248 1.38 -21.21 12.93
C PRO A 248 0.75 -19.97 12.26
N ALA A 249 0.11 -20.19 11.11
CA ALA A 249 -0.66 -19.14 10.46
C ALA A 249 -1.69 -18.54 11.46
N PRO A 250 -1.85 -17.22 11.50
CA PRO A 250 -2.78 -16.60 12.43
C PRO A 250 -4.20 -17.02 12.13
N GLU A 251 -4.98 -17.22 13.18
CA GLU A 251 -6.42 -17.43 13.02
C GLU A 251 -7.06 -16.20 12.37
N TRP A 252 -7.90 -16.47 11.39
CA TRP A 252 -8.70 -15.45 10.71
C TRP A 252 -10.12 -15.95 10.48
N LYS A 253 -11.06 -15.01 10.35
CA LYS A 253 -12.48 -15.29 10.14
C LYS A 253 -13.07 -14.30 9.15
N LEU A 254 -13.92 -14.80 8.25
CA LEU A 254 -14.77 -13.93 7.44
C LEU A 254 -15.74 -13.15 8.33
N ILE A 255 -15.99 -11.90 7.96
CA ILE A 255 -16.89 -10.99 8.68
C ILE A 255 -18.23 -10.98 7.95
N GLY A 256 -19.25 -11.55 8.59
CA GLY A 256 -20.56 -11.73 7.97
C GLY A 256 -20.56 -12.72 6.80
N LYS A 257 -21.70 -12.76 6.08
CA LYS A 257 -21.94 -13.69 4.95
C LYS A 257 -22.15 -12.98 3.61
N GLN A 258 -22.07 -11.66 3.59
CA GLN A 258 -22.43 -10.84 2.44
C GLN A 258 -21.17 -10.26 1.81
N LYS A 259 -21.10 -10.29 0.48
CA LYS A 259 -20.09 -9.55 -0.27
C LYS A 259 -20.35 -8.05 -0.17
N LEU A 260 -19.28 -7.29 -0.05
CA LEU A 260 -19.32 -5.84 -0.07
C LEU A 260 -19.25 -5.27 -1.48
N PHE A 261 -18.66 -5.99 -2.42
CA PHE A 261 -18.53 -5.55 -3.80
C PHE A 261 -19.90 -5.45 -4.47
N LEU A 262 -19.99 -4.61 -5.51
CA LEU A 262 -21.18 -4.57 -6.36
C LEU A 262 -21.33 -5.89 -7.13
N GLU A 263 -22.40 -6.63 -6.87
CA GLU A 263 -22.64 -7.95 -7.48
C GLU A 263 -23.26 -7.87 -8.89
N GLU A 264 -23.84 -6.73 -9.27
CA GLU A 264 -24.61 -6.59 -10.51
C GLU A 264 -23.75 -6.75 -11.78
N ASP A 265 -22.45 -6.44 -11.69
CA ASP A 265 -21.54 -6.51 -12.84
C ASP A 265 -20.07 -6.67 -12.40
N PRO A 266 -19.65 -7.89 -12.02
CA PRO A 266 -18.32 -8.15 -11.47
C PRO A 266 -17.20 -7.92 -12.49
N GLU A 267 -17.48 -8.04 -13.79
CA GLU A 267 -16.50 -7.82 -14.86
C GLU A 267 -16.02 -6.37 -14.93
N ARG A 268 -16.78 -5.44 -14.37
CA ARG A 268 -16.41 -4.02 -14.30
C ARG A 268 -15.52 -3.67 -13.11
N HIS A 269 -15.31 -4.60 -12.18
CA HIS A 269 -14.56 -4.33 -10.97
C HIS A 269 -13.08 -4.19 -11.29
N VAL A 270 -12.52 -3.01 -11.02
CA VAL A 270 -11.10 -2.69 -11.29
C VAL A 270 -10.27 -2.84 -10.03
N GLU A 271 -10.67 -2.19 -8.94
CA GLU A 271 -9.90 -2.13 -7.70
C GLU A 271 -10.81 -1.87 -6.51
N ALA A 272 -10.45 -2.39 -5.34
CA ALA A 272 -11.10 -2.08 -4.08
C ALA A 272 -10.09 -1.74 -2.98
N LYS A 273 -10.46 -0.80 -2.10
CA LYS A 273 -9.70 -0.44 -0.90
C LYS A 273 -10.60 -0.27 0.30
N LEU A 274 -10.10 -0.70 1.45
CA LEU A 274 -10.71 -0.44 2.74
C LEU A 274 -10.07 0.81 3.36
N VAL A 275 -10.89 1.72 3.89
CA VAL A 275 -10.41 2.95 4.55
C VAL A 275 -11.07 3.09 5.93
N PRO A 276 -10.29 3.18 7.03
CA PRO A 276 -10.84 3.40 8.35
C PRO A 276 -11.35 4.85 8.51
N MET A 277 -12.50 5.04 9.15
CA MET A 277 -13.17 6.34 9.28
C MET A 277 -13.03 6.96 10.69
N GLY A 278 -11.89 6.75 11.34
CA GLY A 278 -11.61 7.34 12.66
C GLY A 278 -12.16 6.53 13.85
N GLY A 279 -12.14 5.20 13.76
CA GLY A 279 -12.43 4.27 14.85
C GLY A 279 -13.91 3.86 14.97
N GLN A 280 -14.19 3.04 15.99
CA GLN A 280 -15.50 2.44 16.30
C GLN A 280 -15.98 1.40 15.28
N GLY A 281 -15.03 0.70 14.65
CA GLY A 281 -15.31 -0.26 13.60
C GLY A 281 -15.89 0.37 12.33
N ARG A 282 -15.78 1.69 12.13
CA ARG A 282 -16.33 2.35 10.94
C ARG A 282 -15.34 2.36 9.80
N PHE A 283 -15.79 1.89 8.65
CA PHE A 283 -14.98 1.81 7.45
C PHE A 283 -15.74 2.34 6.22
N CYS A 284 -14.97 2.78 5.23
CA CYS A 284 -15.42 3.05 3.89
C CYS A 284 -14.76 2.05 2.96
N LEU A 285 -15.55 1.28 2.23
CA LEU A 285 -15.11 0.60 1.03
C LEU A 285 -15.09 1.63 -0.11
N VAL A 286 -13.97 1.66 -0.81
CA VAL A 286 -13.75 2.44 -2.03
C VAL A 286 -13.59 1.46 -3.16
N GLU A 287 -14.57 1.40 -4.05
CA GLU A 287 -14.53 0.58 -5.25
C GLU A 287 -14.26 1.47 -6.47
N ILE A 288 -13.42 1.01 -7.37
CA ILE A 288 -13.25 1.57 -8.71
C ILE A 288 -13.86 0.58 -9.69
N LEU A 289 -14.81 1.07 -10.46
CA LEU A 289 -15.52 0.31 -11.48
C LEU A 289 -15.31 0.97 -12.84
N THR A 290 -15.22 0.20 -13.92
CA THR A 290 -15.38 0.77 -15.26
C THR A 290 -16.82 1.23 -15.46
N ARG A 291 -17.05 2.17 -16.39
CA ARG A 291 -18.39 2.54 -16.82
C ARG A 291 -18.95 1.52 -17.80
N ASP A 292 -20.27 1.50 -17.92
CA ASP A 292 -20.98 0.65 -18.88
C ASP A 292 -20.34 0.76 -20.27
N LYS A 293 -20.11 -0.40 -20.91
CA LYS A 293 -19.58 -0.52 -22.29
C LYS A 293 -18.16 0.01 -22.47
N VAL A 294 -17.37 0.04 -21.40
CA VAL A 294 -15.90 0.20 -21.49
C VAL A 294 -15.30 -1.20 -21.45
N ASP A 295 -14.77 -1.66 -22.57
CA ASP A 295 -14.08 -2.96 -22.65
C ASP A 295 -12.74 -2.88 -21.92
N ILE A 296 -12.48 -3.85 -21.05
CA ILE A 296 -11.24 -3.98 -20.26
C ILE A 296 -10.23 -4.84 -21.03
N GLU A 297 -10.00 -4.54 -22.31
CA GLU A 297 -9.03 -5.33 -23.09
C GLU A 297 -7.61 -5.12 -22.54
N GLU A 298 -7.26 -3.91 -22.06
CA GLU A 298 -6.05 -3.65 -21.28
C GLU A 298 -6.27 -2.48 -20.27
N TYR A 299 -6.01 -2.71 -18.98
CA TYR A 299 -6.14 -1.72 -17.90
C TYR A 299 -5.31 -0.44 -18.13
N GLN A 300 -4.23 -0.56 -18.91
CA GLN A 300 -3.32 0.53 -19.29
C GLN A 300 -4.01 1.66 -20.06
N HIS A 301 -5.16 1.40 -20.72
CA HIS A 301 -5.90 2.41 -21.52
C HIS A 301 -7.00 3.16 -20.74
N LEU A 302 -7.18 2.84 -19.45
CA LEU A 302 -8.05 3.62 -18.56
C LEU A 302 -7.44 4.99 -18.18
N GLY A 303 -6.17 5.21 -18.57
CA GLY A 303 -5.27 6.35 -18.34
C GLY A 303 -5.85 7.77 -18.40
N ASP A 304 -6.91 8.00 -19.17
CA ASP A 304 -7.59 9.29 -19.30
C ASP A 304 -9.09 9.18 -19.63
N GLY A 305 -9.87 10.16 -19.19
CA GLY A 305 -11.29 10.31 -19.48
C GLY A 305 -12.21 9.72 -18.42
N ASP A 306 -13.49 10.13 -18.46
CA ASP A 306 -14.58 9.66 -17.60
C ASP A 306 -14.90 8.17 -17.88
N LYS A 307 -13.92 7.26 -17.81
CA LYS A 307 -14.04 5.81 -18.09
C LYS A 307 -14.30 4.99 -16.83
N CYS A 308 -13.90 5.50 -15.67
CA CYS A 308 -14.08 4.84 -14.37
C CYS A 308 -15.00 5.64 -13.44
N VAL A 309 -15.60 4.92 -12.49
CA VAL A 309 -16.44 5.46 -11.43
C VAL A 309 -15.90 4.96 -10.10
N LEU A 310 -15.70 5.88 -9.18
CA LEU A 310 -15.39 5.62 -7.79
C LEU A 310 -16.69 5.55 -6.98
N ARG A 311 -16.96 4.40 -6.37
CA ARG A 311 -18.11 4.14 -5.52
C ARG A 311 -17.67 4.05 -4.07
N LEU A 312 -18.41 4.74 -3.19
CA LEU A 312 -18.16 4.75 -1.77
C LEU A 312 -19.28 4.03 -1.04
N THR A 313 -18.93 3.02 -0.24
CA THR A 313 -19.87 2.32 0.64
C THR A 313 -19.34 2.38 2.06
N THR A 314 -20.06 3.04 2.96
CA THR A 314 -19.68 3.08 4.38
C THR A 314 -20.45 2.05 5.16
N PHE A 315 -19.82 1.48 6.18
CA PHE A 315 -20.43 0.49 7.06
C PHE A 315 -19.70 0.48 8.40
N ARG A 316 -20.26 -0.27 9.34
CA ARG A 316 -19.69 -0.52 10.65
C ARG A 316 -19.47 -2.02 10.85
N VAL A 317 -18.30 -2.38 11.36
CA VAL A 317 -18.00 -3.71 11.86
C VAL A 317 -18.17 -3.69 13.37
N LYS A 318 -18.89 -4.67 13.91
CA LYS A 318 -19.11 -4.82 15.36
C LYS A 318 -19.28 -6.29 15.71
N TYR A 319 -19.16 -6.64 16.99
CA TYR A 319 -19.57 -7.94 17.48
C TYR A 319 -21.10 -8.09 17.42
N GLY A 320 -21.58 -9.19 16.84
CA GLY A 320 -22.99 -9.57 16.82
C GLY A 320 -23.43 -10.17 18.15
N ASP A 321 -24.73 -10.02 18.45
CA ASP A 321 -25.30 -10.39 19.75
C ASP A 321 -25.42 -11.91 19.95
N ASP A 322 -25.53 -12.68 18.86
CA ASP A 322 -25.88 -14.11 18.93
C ASP A 322 -24.70 -15.02 19.30
N ASN A 323 -23.51 -14.75 18.76
CA ASN A 323 -22.35 -15.63 18.87
C ASN A 323 -21.02 -14.89 19.10
N GLY A 324 -21.05 -13.56 19.25
CA GLY A 324 -19.83 -12.75 19.39
C GLY A 324 -18.92 -12.79 18.16
N GLU A 325 -19.45 -13.15 16.98
CA GLU A 325 -18.73 -13.01 15.72
C GLU A 325 -18.84 -11.57 15.19
N LEU A 326 -17.84 -11.15 14.41
CA LEU A 326 -17.88 -9.85 13.76
C LEU A 326 -18.89 -9.86 12.62
N ILE A 327 -19.78 -8.88 12.62
CA ILE A 327 -20.78 -8.65 11.58
C ILE A 327 -20.60 -7.27 10.95
N ILE A 328 -21.11 -7.13 9.73
CA ILE A 328 -21.25 -5.84 9.05
C ILE A 328 -22.64 -5.29 9.37
N ASP A 329 -22.70 -4.03 9.79
CA ASP A 329 -23.89 -3.28 10.15
C ASP A 329 -23.84 -1.87 9.55
N ASP A 330 -24.96 -1.14 9.55
CA ASP A 330 -25.05 0.26 9.09
C ASP A 330 -24.44 0.49 7.68
N ARG A 331 -24.58 -0.52 6.81
CA ARG A 331 -24.11 -0.45 5.41
C ARG A 331 -24.96 0.53 4.62
N ARG A 332 -24.32 1.54 4.05
CA ARG A 332 -24.97 2.58 3.24
C ARG A 332 -24.07 3.04 2.09
N SER A 333 -24.70 3.34 0.96
CA SER A 333 -24.03 4.04 -0.14
C SER A 333 -23.71 5.48 0.29
N ALA A 334 -22.45 5.89 0.12
CA ALA A 334 -21.95 7.22 0.44
C ALA A 334 -21.68 8.08 -0.81
N GLY A 335 -21.99 7.54 -2.00
CA GLY A 335 -21.95 8.27 -3.26
C GLY A 335 -21.16 7.55 -4.35
N SER A 336 -21.25 8.11 -5.55
CA SER A 336 -20.59 7.63 -6.75
C SER A 336 -20.07 8.83 -7.55
N TYR A 337 -18.82 8.77 -7.99
CA TYR A 337 -18.11 9.88 -8.59
C TYR A 337 -17.36 9.41 -9.82
N LYS A 338 -17.45 10.18 -10.92
CA LYS A 338 -16.63 9.90 -12.10
C LYS A 338 -15.16 10.21 -11.81
N LEU A 339 -14.28 9.33 -12.25
CA LEU A 339 -12.84 9.57 -12.25
C LEU A 339 -12.44 10.15 -13.59
N SER A 340 -11.78 11.30 -13.59
CA SER A 340 -11.27 11.95 -14.79
C SER A 340 -9.97 11.32 -15.30
N ARG A 341 -9.27 10.60 -14.43
CA ARG A 341 -8.01 9.89 -14.70
C ARG A 341 -7.96 8.66 -13.80
N TYR A 342 -7.67 7.50 -14.37
CA TYR A 342 -7.28 6.31 -13.64
C TYR A 342 -5.86 5.94 -14.07
N VAL A 343 -5.05 5.46 -13.15
CA VAL A 343 -3.70 4.95 -13.45
C VAL A 343 -3.63 3.58 -12.81
N GLU A 344 -3.32 2.57 -13.62
CA GLU A 344 -3.13 1.19 -13.15
C GLU A 344 -2.06 1.16 -12.06
N MET A 345 -2.29 0.34 -11.02
CA MET A 345 -1.55 0.42 -9.77
C MET A 345 -1.53 1.82 -9.19
N PHE A 346 -2.71 2.36 -8.90
CA PHE A 346 -2.86 3.31 -7.79
C PHE A 346 -2.52 2.61 -6.45
N ASN A 347 -1.45 1.80 -6.39
CA ASN A 347 -0.82 1.25 -5.22
C ASN A 347 -0.28 2.42 -4.43
N THR A 348 -1.15 3.08 -3.68
CA THR A 348 -0.84 3.76 -2.44
C THR A 348 -2.08 4.13 -1.66
N GLN A 349 -1.86 4.11 -0.34
CA GLN A 349 -2.83 4.19 0.72
C GLN A 349 -3.60 5.51 0.66
N ALA A 350 -4.70 5.53 -0.10
CA ALA A 350 -5.68 6.60 -0.04
C ALA A 350 -6.49 6.50 1.27
N SER A 351 -5.81 6.66 2.41
CA SER A 351 -6.43 6.90 3.72
C SER A 351 -7.15 8.26 3.80
N TRP A 352 -7.24 8.98 2.67
CA TRP A 352 -7.83 10.30 2.51
C TRP A 352 -9.31 10.29 2.15
N ILE A 353 -9.92 9.12 1.95
CA ILE A 353 -11.33 9.03 1.60
C ILE A 353 -12.17 9.06 2.89
N CYS A 354 -12.29 10.29 3.38
CA CYS A 354 -13.35 10.88 4.21
C CYS A 354 -12.90 11.42 5.58
N LYS A 355 -12.88 12.75 5.67
CA LYS A 355 -14.11 13.43 6.11
C LYS A 355 -14.61 14.19 4.90
N SER A 356 -15.91 14.28 4.60
CA SER A 356 -16.65 14.97 3.47
C SER A 356 -16.00 15.87 2.37
N VAL A 357 -14.69 16.01 2.24
CA VAL A 357 -14.08 17.34 2.34
C VAL A 357 -13.17 17.67 1.15
N ILE A 358 -12.63 16.69 0.43
CA ILE A 358 -12.10 16.96 -0.91
C ILE A 358 -13.24 17.26 -1.91
N GLN A 359 -14.52 16.98 -1.59
CA GLN A 359 -15.68 17.41 -2.40
C GLN A 359 -15.61 18.91 -2.82
N LYS A 360 -14.82 19.74 -2.13
CA LYS A 360 -14.48 21.14 -2.46
C LYS A 360 -13.11 21.39 -3.09
N ILE A 361 -12.09 20.57 -2.84
CA ILE A 361 -10.69 20.93 -3.13
C ILE A 361 -10.36 20.85 -4.63
N ILE A 362 -10.99 19.97 -5.41
CA ILE A 362 -10.81 19.96 -6.87
C ILE A 362 -11.80 20.90 -7.57
N LYS A 363 -13.05 21.04 -7.08
CA LYS A 363 -14.04 21.97 -7.67
C LYS A 363 -13.65 23.46 -7.58
N LEU A 364 -12.74 23.88 -6.69
CA LEU A 364 -12.34 25.29 -6.48
C LEU A 364 -10.95 25.66 -7.02
N ARG A 365 -10.22 24.74 -7.67
CA ARG A 365 -8.96 25.07 -8.37
C ARG A 365 -9.12 25.25 -9.89
N GLN A 366 -10.33 25.09 -10.43
CA GLN A 366 -10.64 25.33 -11.85
C GLN A 366 -11.90 26.21 -12.05
N GLN A 367 -12.24 27.08 -11.10
CA GLN A 367 -13.10 28.24 -11.36
C GLN A 367 -12.33 29.53 -11.10
#